data_AF-R8DD73-F1
#
_entry.id   AF-R8DD73-F1
#
_cell.length_a   1.000
_cell.length_b   1.000
_cell.length_c   1.000
_cell.angle_alpha   90.00
_cell.angle_beta   90.00
_cell.angle_gamma   90.00
#
_symmetry.space_group_name_H-M   'P 1'
#
loop_
_entity.id
_entity.type
_entity.pdbx_description
1 polymer ?
#
loop_
_entity_poly.entity_id
_entity_poly.type
_entity_poly.pdbx_seq_one_letter_code
_entity_poly.pdbx_strand_id
1 'polypeptide(L)' 'MKQTKAILIALFLGLVVGLTLNLAAPSIFEPLNQYAFNPLGQLFIRLIKMLVVPVVFISIVLGAAGLGDPKQLGRIVV' A
#
# COMPACT_ATOMS: atom_id res chain seq x y z
N MET A 1 -1.15 5.20 -19.46
CA MET A 1 -2.62 5.14 -19.24
C MET A 1 -3.18 3.72 -19.08
N LYS A 2 -2.76 2.71 -19.87
CA LYS A 2 -3.36 1.35 -19.81
C LYS A 2 -3.28 0.69 -18.42
N GLN A 3 -2.15 0.84 -17.72
CA GLN A 3 -1.93 0.22 -16.40
C GLN A 3 -2.75 0.89 -15.29
N THR A 4 -2.84 2.22 -15.28
CA THR A 4 -3.66 2.97 -14.33
C THR A 4 -5.13 2.57 -14.41
N LYS A 5 -5.66 2.40 -15.64
CA LYS A 5 -7.05 1.93 -15.83
C LYS A 5 -7.24 0.52 -15.31
N ALA A 6 -6.28 -0.38 -15.51
CA ALA A 6 -6.36 -1.75 -15.01
C ALA A 6 -6.44 -1.80 -13.48
N ILE A 7 -5.64 -0.98 -12.77
CA ILE A 7 -5.68 -0.89 -11.30
C ILE A 7 -7.05 -0.38 -10.82
N LEU A 8 -7.57 0.68 -11.45
CA LEU A 8 -8.89 1.22 -11.09
C LEU A 8 -10.02 0.22 -11.33
N ILE A 9 -9.97 -0.50 -12.46
CA ILE A 9 -10.95 -1.55 -12.76
C ILE A 9 -10.86 -2.67 -11.73
N ALA A 10 -9.65 -3.15 -11.41
CA ALA A 10 -9.46 -4.21 -10.42
C ALA A 10 -9.94 -3.80 -9.02
N LEU A 11 -9.72 -2.54 -8.62
CA LEU A 11 -10.22 -2.01 -7.35
C LEU A 11 -11.75 -2.02 -7.31
N PHE A 12 -12.39 -1.55 -8.37
CA PHE A 12 -13.85 -1.50 -8.44
C PHE A 12 -14.45 -2.91 -8.47
N LEU A 13 -13.84 -3.83 -9.23
CA LEU A 13 -14.23 -5.23 -9.29
C LEU A 13 -14.09 -5.92 -7.92
N GLY A 14 -12.97 -5.71 -7.23
CA GLY A 14 -12.74 -6.25 -5.89
C GLY A 14 -13.77 -5.75 -4.87
N LEU A 15 -14.14 -4.46 -4.94
CA LEU A 15 -15.17 -3.88 -4.08
C LEU A 15 -16.56 -4.49 -4.34
N VAL A 16 -16.96 -4.58 -5.61
CA VAL A 16 -18.27 -5.15 -5.99
C VAL A 16 -18.35 -6.64 -5.61
N VAL A 17 -17.30 -7.41 -5.90
CA VAL A 17 -17.23 -8.84 -5.54
C VAL A 17 -17.21 -9.04 -4.03
N GLY A 18 -16.43 -8.25 -3.29
CA GLY A 18 -16.39 -8.31 -1.83
C GLY A 18 -17.75 -8.03 -1.19
N LEU A 19 -18.43 -6.96 -1.61
CA LEU A 19 -19.76 -6.60 -1.09
C LEU A 19 -20.83 -7.63 -1.45
N THR A 20 -20.86 -8.08 -2.70
CA THR A 20 -21.86 -9.07 -3.16
C THR A 20 -21.69 -10.41 -2.46
N LEU A 21 -20.45 -10.90 -2.29
CA LEU A 21 -20.18 -12.14 -1.56
C LEU A 21 -20.50 -12.02 -0.06
N ASN A 22 -20.22 -10.86 0.55
CA ASN A 22 -20.54 -10.63 1.96
C ASN A 22 -22.05 -10.63 2.23
N LEU A 23 -22.85 -10.02 1.34
CA LEU A 23 -24.30 -9.94 1.50
C LEU A 23 -25.05 -11.21 1.08
N ALA A 24 -24.60 -11.89 0.02
CA ALA A 24 -25.32 -13.05 -0.53
C ALA A 24 -24.98 -14.36 0.19
N ALA A 25 -23.76 -14.52 0.71
CA ALA A 25 -23.30 -15.77 1.33
C ALA A 25 -22.31 -15.53 2.49
N PRO A 26 -22.76 -14.92 3.60
CA PRO A 26 -21.89 -14.59 4.74
C PRO A 26 -21.22 -15.83 5.37
N SER A 27 -21.88 -17.00 5.33
CA SER A 27 -21.35 -18.27 5.88
C SER A 27 -20.14 -18.82 5.12
N ILE A 28 -20.03 -18.53 3.82
CA ILE A 28 -18.89 -18.95 2.98
C ILE A 28 -17.84 -17.85 2.95
N PHE A 29 -18.28 -16.59 3.00
CA PHE A 29 -17.39 -15.44 2.99
C PHE A 29 -16.49 -15.39 4.21
N GLU A 30 -17.00 -15.68 5.41
CA GLU A 30 -16.22 -15.58 6.65
C GLU A 30 -14.94 -16.45 6.64
N PRO A 31 -15.01 -17.78 6.39
CA PRO A 31 -13.80 -18.61 6.29
C PRO A 31 -12.92 -18.21 5.10
N LEU A 32 -13.50 -17.86 3.96
CA LEU A 32 -12.73 -17.48 2.77
C LEU A 32 -11.96 -16.16 3.00
N ASN A 33 -12.56 -15.22 3.70
CA ASN A 33 -11.93 -13.98 4.12
C ASN A 33 -10.80 -14.23 5.11
N GLN A 34 -11.03 -15.08 6.11
CA GLN A 34 -10.02 -15.40 7.12
C GLN A 34 -8.80 -16.14 6.55
N TYR A 35 -9.01 -17.11 5.65
CA TYR A 35 -7.93 -17.98 5.16
C TYR A 35 -7.29 -17.52 3.84
N ALA A 36 -7.98 -16.74 3.02
CA ALA A 36 -7.46 -16.30 1.71
C ALA A 36 -7.34 -14.78 1.62
N PHE A 37 -8.45 -14.03 1.67
CA PHE A 37 -8.42 -12.60 1.34
C PHE A 37 -7.61 -11.76 2.34
N ASN A 38 -7.80 -11.98 3.64
CA ASN A 38 -7.06 -11.26 4.68
C ASN A 38 -5.54 -11.57 4.65
N PRO A 39 -5.07 -12.84 4.67
CA PRO A 39 -3.64 -13.11 4.61
C PRO A 39 -3.01 -12.68 3.28
N LEU A 40 -3.73 -12.78 2.15
CA LEU A 40 -3.26 -12.27 0.87
C LEU A 40 -3.11 -10.75 0.89
N GLY A 41 -4.10 -10.03 1.44
CA GLY A 41 -4.04 -8.57 1.60
C GLY A 41 -2.92 -8.15 2.53
N GLN A 42 -2.75 -8.83 3.67
CA GLN A 42 -1.64 -8.57 4.59
C GLN A 42 -0.28 -8.83 3.95
N LEU A 43 -0.14 -9.91 3.18
CA LEU A 43 1.07 -10.20 2.43
C LEU A 43 1.38 -9.08 1.44
N PHE A 44 0.38 -8.63 0.68
CA PHE A 44 0.52 -7.53 -0.26
C PHE A 44 1.01 -6.24 0.42
N ILE A 45 0.42 -5.88 1.57
CA ILE A 45 0.86 -4.71 2.34
C ILE A 45 2.27 -4.90 2.91
N ARG A 46 2.63 -6.10 3.39
CA ARG A 46 4.00 -6.39 3.85
C ARG A 46 5.03 -6.22 2.73
N LEU A 47 4.71 -6.67 1.52
CA LEU A 47 5.56 -6.48 0.34
C LEU A 47 5.76 -5.00 0.03
N ILE A 48 4.69 -4.20 0.02
CA ILE A 48 4.80 -2.74 -0.17
C ILE A 48 5.64 -2.12 0.96
N LYS A 49 5.38 -2.49 2.22
CA LYS A 49 6.08 -1.93 3.37
C LYS A 49 7.59 -2.22 3.33
N MET A 50 7.98 -3.40 2.86
CA MET A 50 9.39 -3.76 2.67
C MET A 50 10.11 -2.86 1.67
N LEU A 51 9.40 -2.35 0.66
CA LEU A 51 9.95 -1.40 -0.30
C LEU A 51 9.92 0.04 0.24
N VAL A 52 8.81 0.45 0.87
CA VAL A 52 8.61 1.83 1.32
C VAL A 52 9.62 2.24 2.40
N VAL A 53 9.85 1.39 3.40
CA VAL A 53 10.74 1.72 4.54
C VAL A 53 12.17 2.08 4.09
N PRO A 54 12.90 1.25 3.33
CA PRO A 54 14.25 1.59 2.89
C PRO A 54 14.27 2.77 1.91
N VAL A 55 13.27 2.88 1.02
CA VAL A 55 13.20 3.97 0.04
C VAL A 55 13.05 5.32 0.73
N VAL A 56 12.20 5.43 1.76
CA VAL A 56 12.04 6.68 2.53
C VAL A 56 13.35 7.04 3.24
N PHE A 57 14.02 6.07 3.86
CA PHE A 57 15.30 6.34 4.53
C PHE A 57 16.36 6.87 3.55
N ILE A 58 16.56 6.17 2.42
CA ILE A 58 17.53 6.57 1.39
C ILE A 58 17.17 7.94 0.82
N SER A 59 15.88 8.20 0.57
CA SER A 59 15.41 9.49 0.07
C SER A 59 15.72 10.63 1.03
N ILE A 60 15.56 10.43 2.34
CA ILE A 60 15.89 11.44 3.35
C ILE A 60 17.41 11.65 3.42
N VAL A 61 18.19 10.56 3.44
CA VAL A 61 19.67 10.65 3.51
C VAL A 61 20.24 11.36 2.28
N LEU A 62 19.80 11.00 1.08
CA LEU A 62 20.23 11.66 -0.15
C LEU A 62 19.76 13.12 -0.21
N GLY A 63 18.54 13.40 0.22
CA GLY A 63 18.02 14.76 0.33
C GLY A 63 18.83 15.61 1.31
N ALA A 64 19.23 15.02 2.44
CA ALA A 64 20.07 15.68 3.44
C ALA A 64 21.51 15.90 2.96
N ALA A 65 22.10 14.91 2.28
CA ALA A 65 23.45 14.98 1.74
C ALA A 65 23.58 16.03 0.62
N GLY A 66 22.54 16.23 -0.19
CA GLY A 66 22.52 17.26 -1.24
C GLY A 66 22.52 18.70 -0.73
N LEU A 67 22.14 18.93 0.52
CA LEU A 67 22.07 20.28 1.12
C LEU A 67 23.44 20.82 1.57
N GLY A 68 24.47 19.97 1.69
CA GLY A 68 25.88 20.34 1.92
C GLY A 68 26.22 20.99 3.28
N ASP A 69 25.31 21.77 3.87
CA ASP A 69 25.50 22.52 5.11
C ASP A 69 24.40 22.15 6.14
N PRO A 70 24.74 21.51 7.27
CA PRO A 70 23.79 21.11 8.31
C PRO A 70 22.92 22.26 8.83
N LYS A 71 23.39 23.52 8.76
CA LYS A 71 22.63 24.72 9.16
C LYS A 71 21.44 25.01 8.26
N GLN A 72 21.50 24.64 6.99
CA GLN A 72 20.39 24.81 6.05
C GLN A 72 19.29 23.76 6.30
N LEU A 73 19.69 22.54 6.67
CA LEU A 73 18.78 21.48 7.11
C LEU A 73 17.92 21.92 8.31
N GLY A 74 18.55 22.56 9.30
CA GLY A 74 17.87 23.11 10.47
C GLY A 74 16.89 24.25 10.18
N ARG A 75 17.00 24.95 9.03
CA ARG A 75 16.04 26.00 8.62
C ARG A 75 14.86 25.49 7.80
N ILE A 76 14.94 24.27 7.26
CA ILE A 76 13.87 23.65 6.46
C ILE A 76 12.97 22.78 7.35
N VAL A 77 13.57 22.15 8.38
CA VAL A 77 12.87 21.24 9.30
C VAL A 77 12.23 21.98 10.49
N VAL A 78 12.74 23.17 10.86
CA VAL A 78 12.16 24.10 11.85
C VAL A 78 11.21 25.06 11.15
#